data_AF-A0A370HU47-F1
#
_entry.id   AF-A0A370HU47-F1
#
_cell.length_a   1.000
_cell.length_b   1.000
_cell.length_c   1.000
_cell.angle_alpha   90.00
_cell.angle_beta   90.00
_cell.angle_gamma   90.00
#
_symmetry.space_group_name_H-M   'P 1'
#
loop_
_entity.id
_entity.type
_entity.pdbx_description
1 polymer ?
#
loop_
_entity_poly.entity_id
_entity_poly.type
_entity_poly.pdbx_seq_one_letter_code
_entity_poly.pdbx_strand_id
1 'polypeptide(L)'
;MSTFTITIDDPNGLDTGLLFPGTEGPIRVYGYGLSPTFGSIAYQPLVAGVPGPQAYQVNFSGSGFAAATVPVGAFDIGGNITGMSLLNASGSFETLARVTFSLTGQSAVPMTSGASLTADYLLSHTTNNDYTAPIFFINGNAGNDILRGSGGPDSFDGKGGADRMIGHGGNDVYRVDNAGDVVLESVDEGTDTILTSVSFALGAGQSVEVLRTASDAGTDALNLTGNELANSLVGNAGRNVLDGLGGADSLTGGAGDDTYIVDASDQVFEFPGAGFDTVRTSSGFTLSAGSSIEAMIADGSASLNLTGNEIDQSLTGNAGQNLLFGLDGRDVLNGGPGNDRLHGGALADTMTGGSGRDIFAFDAAVKSKSDADRILDFKSADDTFWFDNAVFTKIGPNGRLKADAFHLGKHAADRQDRVIYDKATGSLYYDPDGTGSAAQVKIAVLTNKAKVALSDFHVV
;
A
#
# COMPACT_ATOMS: atom_id res chain seq x y z
N MET A 1 17.24 17.93 -33.62
CA MET A 1 17.69 17.25 -32.40
C MET A 1 19.01 16.60 -32.73
N SER A 2 20.05 16.96 -31.99
CA SER A 2 21.40 16.42 -32.17
C SER A 2 21.53 15.21 -31.25
N THR A 3 21.87 14.05 -31.80
CA THR A 3 22.20 12.85 -31.02
C THR A 3 23.72 12.82 -30.82
N PHE A 4 24.16 12.58 -29.58
CA PHE A 4 25.56 12.36 -29.24
C PHE A 4 25.71 10.88 -28.87
N THR A 5 26.72 10.20 -29.42
CA THR A 5 26.97 8.77 -29.16
C THR A 5 28.39 8.62 -28.68
N ILE A 6 28.58 7.93 -27.55
CA ILE A 6 29.88 7.53 -27.04
C ILE A 6 30.03 6.03 -27.31
N THR A 7 31.14 5.64 -27.93
CA THR A 7 31.51 4.23 -28.13
C THR A 7 32.87 4.01 -27.49
N ILE A 8 32.93 3.08 -26.53
CA ILE A 8 34.16 2.62 -25.90
C ILE A 8 34.46 1.24 -26.49
N ASP A 9 35.65 1.08 -27.05
CA ASP A 9 36.09 -0.15 -27.69
C ASP A 9 37.19 -0.77 -26.81
N ASP A 10 36.89 -1.89 -26.12
CA ASP A 10 37.87 -2.69 -25.38
C ASP A 10 38.37 -3.82 -26.29
N PRO A 11 39.57 -3.72 -26.89
CA PRO A 11 40.08 -4.75 -27.79
C PRO A 11 40.51 -6.04 -27.07
N ASN A 12 40.51 -6.10 -25.73
CA ASN A 12 40.97 -7.25 -24.96
C ASN A 12 39.84 -8.12 -24.38
N GLY A 13 38.58 -7.67 -24.44
CA GLY A 13 37.42 -8.46 -24.01
C GLY A 13 37.43 -8.86 -22.54
N LEU A 14 38.06 -8.06 -21.67
CA LEU A 14 38.11 -8.30 -20.22
C LEU A 14 37.24 -7.25 -19.52
N ASP A 15 35.96 -7.61 -19.46
CA ASP A 15 34.88 -6.90 -18.79
C ASP A 15 35.20 -6.65 -17.31
N THR A 16 35.79 -5.49 -17.00
CA THR A 16 36.08 -5.06 -15.63
C THR A 16 35.53 -3.66 -15.40
N GLY A 17 34.47 -3.59 -14.60
CA GLY A 17 33.66 -2.41 -14.35
C GLY A 17 34.45 -1.18 -13.92
N LEU A 18 34.02 -0.04 -14.45
CA LEU A 18 34.49 1.29 -14.08
C LEU A 18 33.84 1.71 -12.75
N LEU A 19 34.58 1.62 -11.66
CA LEU A 19 34.22 2.25 -10.38
C LEU A 19 34.90 3.62 -10.29
N PHE A 20 34.11 4.69 -10.14
CA PHE A 20 34.62 6.00 -9.74
C PHE A 20 34.65 6.07 -8.21
N PRO A 21 35.82 6.16 -7.56
CA PRO A 21 35.88 6.30 -6.11
C PRO A 21 35.66 7.76 -5.73
N GLY A 22 34.48 8.04 -5.16
CA GLY A 22 34.26 9.19 -4.29
C GLY A 22 33.77 10.47 -4.97
N THR A 23 32.77 11.06 -4.32
CA THR A 23 32.10 12.35 -4.53
C THR A 23 31.04 12.41 -5.63
N GLU A 24 29.79 12.31 -5.17
CA GLU A 24 28.58 12.76 -5.87
C GLU A 24 28.71 14.22 -6.30
N GLY A 25 28.56 14.45 -7.61
CA GLY A 25 28.49 15.77 -8.22
C GLY A 25 28.63 15.68 -9.74
N PRO A 26 28.04 16.62 -10.51
CA PRO A 26 28.19 16.65 -11.95
C PRO A 26 29.67 16.85 -12.33
N ILE A 27 30.19 15.99 -13.22
CA ILE A 27 31.53 16.17 -13.79
C ILE A 27 31.51 17.41 -14.69
N ARG A 28 32.14 18.50 -14.24
CA ARG A 28 32.32 19.72 -15.03
C ARG A 28 33.64 19.68 -15.77
N VAL A 29 33.59 19.63 -17.10
CA VAL A 29 34.78 19.74 -17.95
C VAL A 29 34.97 21.20 -18.35
N TYR A 30 36.07 21.83 -17.92
CA TYR A 30 36.45 23.18 -18.35
C TYR A 30 37.50 23.10 -19.46
N GLY A 31 37.17 23.60 -20.66
CA GLY A 31 38.12 23.78 -21.75
C GLY A 31 38.65 25.21 -21.78
N TYR A 32 39.94 25.42 -21.49
CA TYR A 32 40.61 26.70 -21.77
C TYR A 32 41.47 26.59 -23.03
N GLY A 33 41.42 27.64 -23.85
CA GLY A 33 42.13 27.73 -25.14
C GLY A 33 43.64 27.52 -25.01
N LEU A 34 44.18 26.73 -25.94
CA LEU A 34 45.59 26.34 -26.02
C LEU A 34 46.50 27.55 -26.27
N SER A 35 47.52 27.73 -25.43
CA SER A 35 48.73 28.51 -25.74
C SER A 35 49.86 27.53 -26.10
N PRO A 36 50.66 27.79 -27.16
CA PRO A 36 51.62 26.81 -27.64
C PRO A 36 52.97 26.99 -26.95
N THR A 37 53.27 26.19 -25.92
CA THR A 37 54.66 25.96 -25.50
C THR A 37 54.84 24.61 -24.84
N PHE A 38 55.93 23.94 -25.22
CA PHE A 38 56.30 22.56 -24.98
C PHE A 38 56.66 22.25 -23.52
N GLY A 39 56.18 21.11 -23.00
CA GLY A 39 56.96 20.23 -22.09
C GLY A 39 56.69 20.26 -20.57
N SER A 40 56.58 19.03 -20.04
CA SER A 40 56.64 18.54 -18.64
C SER A 40 55.36 18.55 -17.78
N ILE A 41 55.06 17.37 -17.21
CA ILE A 41 54.10 17.15 -16.12
C ILE A 41 54.84 17.40 -14.80
N ALA A 42 54.37 18.37 -14.00
CA ALA A 42 54.82 18.55 -12.63
C ALA A 42 53.64 18.29 -11.68
N TYR A 43 53.82 17.33 -10.77
CA TYR A 43 52.95 17.14 -9.61
C TYR A 43 53.32 18.20 -8.56
N GLN A 44 52.39 19.07 -8.18
CA GLN A 44 52.45 19.72 -6.88
C GLN A 44 51.19 19.36 -6.08
N PRO A 45 51.32 18.72 -4.92
CA PRO A 45 50.20 18.63 -4.00
C PRO A 45 49.91 20.03 -3.47
N LEU A 46 48.67 20.50 -3.61
CA LEU A 46 48.23 21.70 -2.90
C LEU A 46 48.02 21.30 -1.43
N VAL A 47 49.13 21.28 -0.69
CA VAL A 47 49.27 21.24 0.79
C VAL A 47 48.46 20.14 1.51
N ALA A 48 49.18 19.19 2.10
CA ALA A 48 48.61 18.25 3.06
C ALA A 48 48.05 19.00 4.29
N GLY A 49 46.73 18.87 4.55
CA GLY A 49 46.14 19.28 5.83
C GLY A 49 44.75 19.93 5.83
N VAL A 50 43.99 19.98 4.74
CA VAL A 50 42.63 20.57 4.75
C VAL A 50 41.58 19.49 4.43
N PRO A 51 40.57 19.26 5.31
CA PRO A 51 39.39 18.48 4.94
C PRO A 51 38.50 19.34 4.04
N GLY A 52 38.35 18.95 2.78
CA GLY A 52 37.51 19.63 1.80
C GLY A 52 37.62 19.01 0.40
N PRO A 53 36.67 19.33 -0.50
CA PRO A 53 36.61 18.73 -1.84
C PRO A 53 37.89 18.99 -2.63
N GLN A 54 38.57 17.92 -3.04
CA GLN A 54 39.75 17.98 -3.90
C GLN A 54 39.28 18.26 -5.33
N ALA A 55 39.59 19.43 -5.86
CA ALA A 55 39.39 19.72 -7.28
C ALA A 55 40.52 19.07 -8.08
N TYR A 56 40.18 18.14 -8.98
CA TYR A 56 41.14 17.57 -9.91
C TYR A 56 41.20 18.42 -11.18
N GLN A 57 42.41 18.84 -11.56
CA GLN A 57 42.64 19.56 -12.81
C GLN A 57 42.93 18.54 -13.93
N VAL A 58 42.02 18.40 -14.89
CA VAL A 58 42.24 17.58 -16.10
C VAL A 58 42.79 18.48 -17.20
N ASN A 59 44.08 18.38 -17.48
CA ASN A 59 44.72 19.07 -18.59
C ASN A 59 44.77 18.16 -19.81
N PHE A 60 44.20 18.60 -20.93
CA PHE A 60 44.28 17.89 -22.21
C PHE A 60 45.55 18.32 -22.96
N SER A 61 46.39 17.36 -23.34
CA SER A 61 47.51 17.59 -24.26
C SER A 61 47.49 16.56 -25.37
N GLY A 62 47.28 17.01 -26.62
CA GLY A 62 47.47 16.21 -27.82
C GLY A 62 48.09 17.05 -28.92
N SER A 63 49.13 16.53 -29.58
CA SER A 63 49.72 17.14 -30.78
C SER A 63 49.04 16.58 -32.02
N GLY A 64 48.40 17.42 -32.84
CA GLY A 64 47.76 16.94 -34.07
C GLY A 64 46.88 17.90 -34.87
N PHE A 65 46.87 19.21 -34.61
CA PHE A 65 46.07 20.14 -35.41
C PHE A 65 46.94 20.84 -36.46
N ALA A 66 46.90 20.34 -37.70
CA ALA A 66 47.38 21.12 -38.84
C ALA A 66 46.33 22.20 -39.14
N ALA A 67 46.74 23.46 -39.13
CA ALA A 67 45.90 24.58 -39.54
C ALA A 67 45.53 24.44 -41.03
N ALA A 68 44.28 24.10 -41.33
CA ALA A 68 43.74 24.12 -42.67
C ALA A 68 42.64 25.18 -42.75
N THR A 69 42.92 26.27 -43.47
CA THR A 69 41.92 27.26 -43.88
C THR A 69 41.06 26.65 -44.99
N VAL A 70 39.79 26.30 -44.71
CA VAL A 70 38.84 25.75 -45.70
C VAL A 70 37.45 26.40 -45.49
N PRO A 71 36.67 26.67 -46.56
CA PRO A 71 35.48 27.53 -46.52
C PRO A 71 34.29 26.93 -45.76
N VAL A 72 33.38 27.82 -45.39
CA VAL A 72 32.15 27.61 -44.62
C VAL A 72 31.37 26.35 -45.02
N GLY A 73 31.37 25.34 -44.15
CA GLY A 73 30.56 24.13 -44.27
C GLY A 73 31.19 22.93 -43.53
N ALA A 74 30.49 22.46 -42.49
CA ALA A 74 30.82 21.29 -41.64
C ALA A 74 32.10 21.39 -40.78
N PHE A 75 31.91 21.44 -39.46
CA PHE A 75 32.97 21.19 -38.48
C PHE A 75 32.81 19.75 -37.99
N ASP A 76 33.78 18.90 -38.32
CA ASP A 76 33.90 17.53 -37.83
C ASP A 76 34.96 17.55 -36.71
N ILE A 77 34.56 17.31 -35.45
CA ILE A 77 35.55 17.07 -34.38
C ILE A 77 35.99 15.61 -34.51
N GLY A 78 36.71 15.30 -35.58
CA GLY A 78 37.42 14.05 -35.73
C GLY A 78 38.77 14.15 -35.02
N GLY A 79 38.83 13.78 -33.74
CA GLY A 79 40.08 13.69 -32.97
C GLY A 79 40.16 12.40 -32.17
N ASN A 80 41.22 11.61 -32.36
CA ASN A 80 41.55 10.51 -31.46
C ASN A 80 42.25 11.10 -30.23
N ILE A 81 41.64 10.96 -29.04
CA ILE A 81 42.33 11.21 -27.78
C ILE A 81 43.01 9.90 -27.38
N THR A 82 44.34 9.88 -27.44
CA THR A 82 45.17 8.79 -26.92
C THR A 82 45.83 9.23 -25.62
N GLY A 83 45.90 8.33 -24.64
CA GLY A 83 46.62 8.56 -23.37
C GLY A 83 45.75 8.82 -22.14
N MET A 84 44.48 8.40 -22.13
CA MET A 84 43.70 8.35 -20.89
C MET A 84 44.14 7.12 -20.07
N SER A 85 44.62 7.35 -18.85
CA SER A 85 44.84 6.29 -17.86
C SER A 85 43.77 6.37 -16.79
N LEU A 86 43.10 5.24 -16.52
CA LEU A 86 42.15 5.11 -15.41
C LEU A 86 42.79 4.28 -14.30
N LEU A 87 42.51 4.68 -13.05
CA LEU A 87 43.00 4.00 -11.87
C LEU A 87 42.03 2.86 -11.54
N ASN A 88 42.50 1.62 -11.61
CA ASN A 88 41.68 0.48 -11.21
C ASN A 88 41.59 0.38 -9.67
N ALA A 89 40.69 -0.47 -9.16
CA ALA A 89 40.47 -0.65 -7.72
C ALA A 89 41.71 -1.16 -6.94
N SER A 90 42.76 -1.61 -7.63
CA SER A 90 44.05 -2.02 -7.04
C SER A 90 45.14 -0.95 -7.14
N GLY A 91 44.82 0.27 -7.62
CA GLY A 91 45.73 1.40 -7.68
C GLY A 91 46.74 1.37 -8.84
N SER A 92 46.50 0.53 -9.86
CA SER A 92 47.32 0.46 -11.08
C SER A 92 46.67 1.24 -12.22
N PHE A 93 47.48 1.89 -13.05
CA PHE A 93 47.03 2.63 -14.22
C PHE A 93 46.85 1.70 -15.42
N GLU A 94 45.62 1.60 -15.93
CA GLU A 94 45.32 0.93 -17.20
C GLU A 94 45.28 1.96 -18.33
N THR A 95 45.86 1.65 -19.48
CA THR A 95 45.87 2.56 -20.65
C THR A 95 44.67 2.26 -21.52
N LEU A 96 43.69 3.16 -21.58
CA LEU A 96 42.58 2.99 -22.52
C LEU A 96 43.06 3.27 -23.95
N ALA A 97 42.78 2.34 -24.85
CA ALA A 97 43.28 2.40 -26.23
C ALA A 97 42.58 3.49 -27.06
N ARG A 98 41.32 3.84 -26.76
CA ARG A 98 40.58 4.84 -27.56
C ARG A 98 39.32 5.36 -26.87
N VAL A 99 39.14 6.69 -26.88
CA VAL A 99 37.83 7.32 -26.64
C VAL A 99 37.53 8.23 -27.83
N THR A 100 36.38 8.04 -28.47
CA THR A 100 35.97 8.83 -29.63
C THR A 100 34.73 9.65 -29.28
N PHE A 101 34.76 10.94 -29.63
CA PHE A 101 33.64 11.87 -29.47
C PHE A 101 33.09 12.21 -30.86
N SER A 102 31.77 12.16 -31.04
CA SER A 102 31.11 12.49 -32.31
C SER A 102 29.94 13.42 -32.07
N LEU A 103 29.98 14.62 -32.67
CA LEU A 103 28.89 15.61 -32.65
C LEU A 103 28.25 15.69 -34.03
N THR A 104 26.98 15.30 -34.17
CA THR A 104 26.24 15.45 -35.42
C THR A 104 25.08 16.43 -35.28
N GLY A 105 25.06 17.44 -36.17
CA GLY A 105 23.85 18.22 -36.46
C GLY A 105 23.66 19.54 -35.71
N GLN A 106 24.65 20.43 -35.69
CA GLN A 106 24.39 21.84 -35.38
C GLN A 106 24.46 22.72 -36.64
N SER A 107 23.45 23.57 -36.81
CA SER A 107 23.54 24.75 -37.69
C SER A 107 24.40 25.79 -36.98
N ALA A 108 25.33 26.40 -37.71
CA ALA A 108 26.41 27.21 -37.20
C ALA A 108 25.96 28.30 -36.20
N VAL A 109 26.48 28.25 -34.97
CA VAL A 109 26.46 29.37 -34.03
C VAL A 109 27.82 30.06 -34.09
N PRO A 110 27.91 31.38 -34.33
CA PRO A 110 29.20 32.07 -34.31
C PRO A 110 29.75 32.08 -32.88
N MET A 111 30.86 31.39 -32.64
CA MET A 111 31.56 31.47 -31.36
C MET A 111 32.47 32.70 -31.35
N THR A 112 32.15 33.72 -30.56
CA THR A 112 33.10 34.77 -30.18
C THR A 112 33.99 34.28 -29.03
N SER A 113 35.23 34.78 -28.94
CA SER A 113 36.18 34.40 -27.88
C SER A 113 35.54 34.57 -26.49
N GLY A 114 35.48 33.49 -25.72
CA GLY A 114 34.91 33.48 -24.36
C GLY A 114 33.49 32.90 -24.24
N ALA A 115 32.91 32.33 -25.28
CA ALA A 115 31.66 31.58 -25.17
C ALA A 115 31.88 30.20 -24.52
N SER A 116 31.20 29.94 -23.40
CA SER A 116 31.14 28.63 -22.72
C SER A 116 29.92 27.86 -23.21
N LEU A 117 30.11 26.59 -23.60
CA LEU A 117 29.00 25.67 -23.86
C LEU A 117 28.82 24.80 -22.62
N THR A 118 27.77 25.03 -21.85
CA THR A 118 27.35 24.12 -20.77
C THR A 118 26.47 23.04 -21.39
N ALA A 119 26.95 21.79 -21.38
CA ALA A 119 26.13 20.62 -21.61
C ALA A 119 26.03 19.89 -20.27
N ASP A 120 24.87 19.97 -19.63
CA ASP A 120 24.56 19.09 -18.51
C ASP A 120 24.30 17.69 -19.10
N TYR A 121 25.04 16.68 -18.65
CA TYR A 121 24.77 15.29 -19.06
C TYR A 121 24.72 14.37 -17.84
N LEU A 122 23.61 13.64 -17.77
CA LEU A 122 23.36 12.50 -16.89
C LEU A 122 23.99 11.26 -17.55
N LEU A 123 24.91 10.59 -16.88
CA LEU A 123 25.51 9.34 -17.36
C LEU A 123 24.43 8.24 -17.42
N SER A 124 23.68 8.12 -18.53
CA SER A 124 22.91 6.92 -18.83
C SER A 124 23.82 5.92 -19.54
N HIS A 125 24.21 4.86 -18.83
CA HIS A 125 25.01 3.78 -19.40
C HIS A 125 24.08 2.82 -20.17
N THR A 126 24.05 2.94 -21.50
CA THR A 126 23.29 2.02 -22.36
C THR A 126 24.23 1.04 -23.05
N THR A 127 24.57 -0.07 -22.41
CA THR A 127 24.89 -1.31 -23.14
C THR A 127 24.49 -2.52 -22.30
N ASN A 128 23.60 -3.32 -22.90
CA ASN A 128 23.27 -4.70 -22.60
C ASN A 128 24.45 -5.43 -21.93
N ASN A 129 24.27 -5.83 -20.67
CA ASN A 129 24.76 -7.11 -20.14
C ASN A 129 24.24 -7.28 -18.72
N ASP A 130 23.67 -8.47 -18.49
CA ASP A 130 23.35 -9.08 -17.21
C ASP A 130 24.54 -8.96 -16.24
N TYR A 131 24.54 -7.88 -15.48
CA TYR A 131 25.47 -7.67 -14.40
C TYR A 131 24.67 -7.72 -13.10
N THR A 132 24.92 -8.78 -12.33
CA THR A 132 24.58 -8.90 -10.91
C THR A 132 25.41 -7.90 -10.08
N ALA A 133 25.26 -6.61 -10.38
CA ALA A 133 26.14 -5.51 -9.99
C ALA A 133 25.36 -4.34 -9.33
N PRO A 134 26.06 -3.33 -8.77
CA PRO A 134 25.68 -2.57 -7.56
C PRO A 134 24.40 -1.76 -7.68
N ILE A 135 23.79 -1.44 -6.52
CA ILE A 135 22.66 -0.51 -6.43
C ILE A 135 23.03 0.83 -7.08
N PHE A 136 22.32 1.25 -8.14
CA PHE A 136 22.48 2.59 -8.69
C PHE A 136 21.51 3.58 -8.02
N PHE A 137 22.02 4.76 -7.68
CA PHE A 137 21.19 5.88 -7.22
C PHE A 137 20.97 6.86 -8.36
N ILE A 138 19.74 6.94 -8.85
CA ILE A 138 19.34 7.70 -10.02
C ILE A 138 18.49 8.86 -9.55
N ASN A 139 19.04 10.07 -9.64
CA ASN A 139 18.40 11.28 -9.14
C ASN A 139 18.02 12.22 -10.29
N GLY A 140 16.79 12.73 -10.25
CA GLY A 140 16.32 13.87 -11.02
C GLY A 140 16.70 15.22 -10.40
N ASN A 141 16.12 16.26 -10.99
CA ASN A 141 16.23 17.66 -10.58
C ASN A 141 14.85 18.23 -10.19
N ALA A 142 14.55 19.50 -10.48
CA ALA A 142 13.30 20.13 -10.05
C ALA A 142 12.26 20.24 -11.19
N GLY A 143 12.56 19.67 -12.35
CA GLY A 143 11.69 19.65 -13.52
C GLY A 143 11.43 18.23 -13.99
N ASN A 144 10.49 18.08 -14.93
CA ASN A 144 10.06 16.80 -15.44
C ASN A 144 11.19 16.03 -16.15
N ASP A 145 11.67 15.00 -15.50
CA ASP A 145 12.76 14.16 -15.93
C ASP A 145 12.28 12.80 -16.47
N ILE A 146 13.15 12.13 -17.21
CA ILE A 146 12.97 10.72 -17.55
C ILE A 146 14.19 9.96 -17.02
N LEU A 147 13.97 9.21 -15.95
CA LEU A 147 14.98 8.41 -15.28
C LEU A 147 14.89 6.96 -15.76
N ARG A 148 16.03 6.34 -16.05
CA ARG A 148 16.12 4.97 -16.56
C ARG A 148 17.16 4.18 -15.79
N GLY A 149 16.75 3.02 -15.32
CA GLY A 149 17.56 2.05 -14.60
C GLY A 149 18.39 1.15 -15.49
N SER A 150 19.01 0.20 -14.83
CA SER A 150 19.79 -0.91 -15.34
C SER A 150 18.97 -2.22 -15.22
N GLY A 151 19.57 -3.37 -15.51
CA GLY A 151 18.90 -4.67 -15.27
C GLY A 151 19.10 -5.23 -13.86
N GLY A 152 19.64 -4.42 -12.94
CA GLY A 152 19.85 -4.78 -11.55
C GLY A 152 19.18 -3.76 -10.61
N PRO A 153 19.20 -4.00 -9.28
CA PRO A 153 18.47 -3.19 -8.32
C PRO A 153 18.87 -1.72 -8.36
N ASP A 154 17.89 -0.82 -8.49
CA ASP A 154 18.09 0.62 -8.61
C ASP A 154 17.26 1.41 -7.58
N SER A 155 17.71 2.63 -7.29
CA SER A 155 16.98 3.57 -6.44
C SER A 155 16.77 4.88 -7.17
N PHE A 156 15.51 5.24 -7.40
CA PHE A 156 15.10 6.44 -8.11
C PHE A 156 14.58 7.52 -7.16
N ASP A 157 15.00 8.76 -7.38
CA ASP A 157 14.44 9.94 -6.74
C ASP A 157 14.28 11.05 -7.78
N GLY A 158 13.04 11.24 -8.26
CA GLY A 158 12.69 12.28 -9.22
C GLY A 158 12.93 13.69 -8.67
N LYS A 159 12.72 13.86 -7.35
CA LYS A 159 12.55 15.15 -6.67
C LYS A 159 11.39 15.93 -7.31
N GLY A 160 11.48 17.25 -7.34
CA GLY A 160 10.38 18.05 -7.87
C GLY A 160 10.22 17.85 -9.37
N GLY A 161 8.98 17.78 -9.83
CA GLY A 161 8.70 17.59 -11.27
C GLY A 161 7.54 16.63 -11.43
N ALA A 162 7.11 16.38 -12.67
CA ALA A 162 6.32 15.22 -12.98
C ALA A 162 7.22 14.27 -13.78
N ASP A 163 7.78 13.30 -13.10
CA ASP A 163 8.90 12.50 -13.58
C ASP A 163 8.44 11.14 -14.13
N ARG A 164 9.24 10.58 -15.01
CA ARG A 164 9.02 9.23 -15.53
C ARG A 164 10.19 8.34 -15.14
N MET A 165 9.95 7.39 -14.24
CA MET A 165 10.94 6.44 -13.73
C MET A 165 10.70 5.05 -14.35
N ILE A 166 11.75 4.45 -14.90
CA ILE A 166 11.70 3.17 -15.62
C ILE A 166 12.80 2.28 -15.04
N GLY A 167 12.45 1.21 -14.33
CA GLY A 167 13.38 0.27 -13.70
C GLY A 167 14.12 -0.60 -14.67
N HIS A 168 13.37 -1.40 -15.42
CA HIS A 168 13.84 -2.62 -16.07
C HIS A 168 14.00 -3.74 -15.03
N GLY A 169 14.91 -4.70 -15.23
CA GLY A 169 15.09 -5.80 -14.27
C GLY A 169 15.72 -5.33 -12.96
N GLY A 170 15.50 -6.06 -11.87
CA GLY A 170 16.03 -5.71 -10.55
C GLY A 170 14.91 -5.54 -9.53
N ASN A 171 15.29 -5.42 -8.25
CA ASN A 171 14.33 -5.05 -7.21
C ASN A 171 14.55 -3.56 -6.92
N ASP A 172 13.70 -2.73 -7.47
CA ASP A 172 13.92 -1.30 -7.53
C ASP A 172 13.12 -0.54 -6.47
N VAL A 173 13.59 0.66 -6.14
CA VAL A 173 12.94 1.55 -5.18
C VAL A 173 12.71 2.93 -5.80
N TYR A 174 11.45 3.32 -5.93
CA TYR A 174 11.01 4.60 -6.50
C TYR A 174 10.55 5.56 -5.41
N ARG A 175 11.13 6.74 -5.32
CA ARG A 175 10.58 7.83 -4.50
C ARG A 175 9.65 8.69 -5.34
N VAL A 176 8.40 8.78 -4.91
CA VAL A 176 7.35 9.59 -5.54
C VAL A 176 6.99 10.73 -4.60
N ASP A 177 7.17 11.97 -5.06
CA ASP A 177 6.82 13.18 -4.29
C ASP A 177 5.85 14.11 -5.03
N ASN A 178 5.53 13.78 -6.29
CA ASN A 178 4.59 14.51 -7.11
C ASN A 178 3.52 13.58 -7.68
N ALA A 179 2.26 14.02 -7.63
CA ALA A 179 1.14 13.25 -8.19
C ALA A 179 1.21 13.08 -9.73
N GLY A 180 2.10 13.83 -10.40
CA GLY A 180 2.40 13.68 -11.82
C GLY A 180 3.48 12.65 -12.14
N ASP A 181 4.14 12.07 -11.14
CA ASP A 181 5.16 11.04 -11.36
C ASP A 181 4.55 9.75 -11.90
N VAL A 182 5.30 9.08 -12.77
CA VAL A 182 4.92 7.82 -13.39
C VAL A 182 6.07 6.82 -13.25
N VAL A 183 5.79 5.71 -12.57
CA VAL A 183 6.68 4.55 -12.49
C VAL A 183 6.28 3.54 -13.57
N LEU A 184 7.24 2.91 -14.22
CA LEU A 184 7.02 1.92 -15.28
C LEU A 184 7.86 0.67 -15.06
N GLU A 185 7.21 -0.34 -14.48
CA GLU A 185 7.74 -1.69 -14.29
C GLU A 185 6.98 -2.70 -15.14
N SER A 186 7.70 -3.70 -15.68
CA SER A 186 7.12 -4.79 -16.45
C SER A 186 7.09 -6.10 -15.67
N VAL A 187 6.28 -7.04 -16.14
CA VAL A 187 6.13 -8.37 -15.54
C VAL A 187 7.46 -9.12 -15.51
N ASP A 188 7.70 -9.84 -14.41
CA ASP A 188 8.87 -10.69 -14.16
C ASP A 188 10.22 -9.93 -14.12
N GLU A 189 10.19 -8.61 -13.88
CA GLU A 189 11.41 -7.79 -13.78
C GLU A 189 11.98 -7.72 -12.34
N GLY A 190 11.20 -8.02 -11.30
CA GLY A 190 11.73 -8.21 -9.95
C GLY A 190 10.67 -8.06 -8.86
N THR A 191 11.05 -7.43 -7.74
CA THR A 191 10.13 -7.05 -6.66
C THR A 191 10.37 -5.60 -6.31
N ASP A 192 9.44 -4.75 -6.70
CA ASP A 192 9.62 -3.32 -6.79
C ASP A 192 8.81 -2.58 -5.71
N THR A 193 9.39 -1.48 -5.23
CA THR A 193 8.83 -0.69 -4.14
C THR A 193 8.67 0.77 -4.52
N ILE A 194 7.47 1.30 -4.37
CA ILE A 194 7.20 2.74 -4.40
C ILE A 194 7.15 3.27 -2.96
N LEU A 195 7.95 4.30 -2.69
CA LEU A 195 7.94 5.12 -1.49
C LEU A 195 7.32 6.48 -1.81
N THR A 196 6.04 6.67 -1.49
CA THR A 196 5.30 7.89 -1.83
C THR A 196 5.13 8.85 -0.66
N SER A 197 5.28 10.16 -0.90
CA SER A 197 4.91 11.23 0.04
C SER A 197 3.61 11.95 -0.34
N VAL A 198 2.96 11.49 -1.41
CA VAL A 198 1.66 11.96 -1.91
C VAL A 198 0.70 10.78 -2.08
N SER A 199 -0.60 11.06 -2.25
CA SER A 199 -1.54 10.00 -2.64
C SER A 199 -1.14 9.45 -4.01
N PHE A 200 -1.13 8.12 -4.14
CA PHE A 200 -0.63 7.44 -5.34
C PHE A 200 -1.46 6.20 -5.67
N ALA A 201 -1.62 5.95 -6.96
CA ALA A 201 -2.36 4.80 -7.48
C ALA A 201 -1.50 4.06 -8.50
N LEU A 202 -1.41 2.74 -8.38
CA LEU A 202 -0.74 1.91 -9.36
C LEU A 202 -1.54 1.88 -10.67
N GLY A 203 -0.82 1.88 -11.79
CA GLY A 203 -1.43 1.69 -13.11
C GLY A 203 -1.88 0.24 -13.29
N ALA A 204 -2.92 0.02 -14.11
CA ALA A 204 -3.31 -1.32 -14.51
C ALA A 204 -2.17 -2.03 -15.26
N GLY A 205 -1.89 -3.28 -14.90
CA GLY A 205 -0.81 -4.10 -15.44
C GLY A 205 0.59 -3.69 -14.99
N GLN A 206 0.73 -2.71 -14.10
CA GLN A 206 2.01 -2.30 -13.55
C GLN A 206 2.49 -3.32 -12.52
N SER A 207 3.65 -3.92 -12.75
CA SER A 207 4.23 -4.93 -11.87
C SER A 207 5.03 -4.27 -10.74
N VAL A 208 4.31 -3.64 -9.80
CA VAL A 208 4.89 -3.13 -8.55
C VAL A 208 4.24 -3.89 -7.40
N GLU A 209 5.04 -4.52 -6.57
CA GLU A 209 4.57 -5.38 -5.48
C GLU A 209 4.32 -4.60 -4.20
N VAL A 210 5.05 -3.50 -3.96
CA VAL A 210 4.95 -2.73 -2.70
C VAL A 210 4.68 -1.26 -2.99
N LEU A 211 3.52 -0.76 -2.54
CA LEU A 211 3.21 0.66 -2.49
C LEU A 211 3.15 1.13 -1.04
N ARG A 212 4.08 1.99 -0.64
CA ARG A 212 4.22 2.37 0.76
C ARG A 212 4.50 3.87 0.92
N THR A 213 4.05 4.44 2.02
CA THR A 213 4.40 5.83 2.36
C THR A 213 5.91 5.98 2.64
N ALA A 214 6.47 7.15 2.31
CA ALA A 214 7.90 7.40 2.46
C ALA A 214 8.36 7.50 3.94
N SER A 215 7.43 7.65 4.88
CA SER A 215 7.73 7.77 6.32
C SER A 215 6.60 7.22 7.18
N ASP A 216 6.91 6.20 7.99
CA ASP A 216 5.97 5.63 8.99
C ASP A 216 5.45 6.68 9.97
N ALA A 217 6.28 7.64 10.34
CA ALA A 217 5.94 8.70 11.28
C ALA A 217 5.27 9.90 10.61
N GLY A 218 5.11 9.88 9.28
CA GLY A 218 4.37 10.90 8.56
C GLY A 218 2.92 10.93 9.01
N THR A 219 2.32 12.11 9.10
CA THR A 219 0.94 12.28 9.61
C THR A 219 -0.03 12.78 8.54
N ASP A 220 0.45 12.89 7.29
CA ASP A 220 -0.38 13.34 6.19
C ASP A 220 -1.37 12.25 5.81
N ALA A 221 -2.63 12.64 5.61
CA ALA A 221 -3.67 11.75 5.12
C ALA A 221 -3.46 11.47 3.64
N LEU A 222 -3.01 10.25 3.32
CA LEU A 222 -2.70 9.81 1.96
C LEU A 222 -3.60 8.65 1.53
N ASN A 223 -3.95 8.63 0.24
CA ASN A 223 -4.65 7.51 -0.38
C ASN A 223 -3.65 6.67 -1.16
N LEU A 224 -3.58 5.38 -0.87
CA LEU A 224 -2.80 4.39 -1.60
C LEU A 224 -3.75 3.45 -2.32
N THR A 225 -3.63 3.35 -3.64
CA THR A 225 -4.48 2.47 -4.45
C THR A 225 -3.60 1.47 -5.19
N GLY A 226 -3.88 0.18 -5.00
CA GLY A 226 -3.25 -0.93 -5.72
C GLY A 226 -3.73 -1.02 -7.17
N ASN A 227 -3.64 -2.20 -7.76
CA ASN A 227 -4.15 -2.52 -9.09
C ASN A 227 -4.81 -3.89 -9.10
N GLU A 228 -4.82 -4.61 -10.22
CA GLU A 228 -5.42 -5.94 -10.32
C GLU A 228 -4.48 -7.11 -9.93
N LEU A 229 -3.26 -6.78 -9.47
CA LEU A 229 -2.25 -7.73 -9.03
C LEU A 229 -2.22 -7.80 -7.50
N ALA A 230 -1.55 -8.81 -6.94
CA ALA A 230 -1.33 -8.87 -5.50
C ALA A 230 -0.29 -7.81 -5.07
N ASN A 231 -0.74 -6.79 -4.35
CA ASN A 231 0.06 -5.69 -3.85
C ASN A 231 0.16 -5.70 -2.31
N SER A 232 1.23 -5.11 -1.79
CA SER A 232 1.41 -4.78 -0.38
C SER A 232 1.32 -3.26 -0.20
N LEU A 233 0.27 -2.79 0.47
CA LEU A 233 0.01 -1.37 0.70
C LEU A 233 0.32 -1.02 2.16
N VAL A 234 1.21 -0.06 2.37
CA VAL A 234 1.62 0.36 3.73
C VAL A 234 1.49 1.87 3.92
N GLY A 235 0.55 2.30 4.78
CA GLY A 235 0.29 3.68 5.16
C GLY A 235 1.34 4.29 6.10
N ASN A 236 1.01 5.42 6.71
CA ASN A 236 1.83 6.16 7.68
C ASN A 236 1.07 6.30 9.02
N ALA A 237 1.44 7.27 9.86
CA ALA A 237 0.74 7.57 11.11
C ALA A 237 -0.40 8.60 10.93
N GLY A 238 -0.72 8.94 9.69
CA GLY A 238 -1.81 9.81 9.29
C GLY A 238 -3.07 9.01 8.98
N ARG A 239 -4.14 9.71 8.61
CA ARG A 239 -5.41 9.06 8.27
C ARG A 239 -5.41 8.59 6.83
N ASN A 240 -5.05 7.34 6.57
CA ASN A 240 -4.89 6.80 5.22
C ASN A 240 -6.16 6.10 4.69
N VAL A 241 -6.25 6.06 3.37
CA VAL A 241 -7.19 5.19 2.65
C VAL A 241 -6.37 4.23 1.80
N LEU A 242 -6.51 2.93 2.06
CA LEU A 242 -5.81 1.86 1.34
C LEU A 242 -6.86 1.08 0.54
N ASP A 243 -6.76 1.11 -0.78
CA ASP A 243 -7.67 0.41 -1.70
C ASP A 243 -6.88 -0.65 -2.48
N GLY A 244 -7.08 -1.93 -2.15
CA GLY A 244 -6.40 -3.04 -2.83
C GLY A 244 -6.83 -3.21 -4.28
N LEU A 245 -8.07 -2.80 -4.60
CA LEU A 245 -8.77 -3.09 -5.85
C LEU A 245 -9.02 -4.58 -6.08
N GLY A 246 -8.12 -5.29 -6.76
CA GLY A 246 -8.31 -6.71 -7.04
C GLY A 246 -6.99 -7.44 -7.00
N GLY A 247 -7.02 -8.72 -6.66
CA GLY A 247 -5.77 -9.42 -6.35
C GLY A 247 -5.91 -10.03 -4.97
N ALA A 248 -4.80 -10.43 -4.37
CA ALA A 248 -4.80 -10.83 -2.97
C ALA A 248 -3.81 -9.94 -2.24
N ASP A 249 -4.33 -8.85 -1.69
CA ASP A 249 -3.52 -7.76 -1.17
C ASP A 249 -3.22 -7.90 0.32
N SER A 250 -2.12 -7.27 0.74
CA SER A 250 -1.77 -7.08 2.14
C SER A 250 -1.82 -5.60 2.47
N LEU A 251 -2.76 -5.18 3.31
CA LEU A 251 -2.97 -3.78 3.65
C LEU A 251 -2.57 -3.52 5.12
N THR A 252 -1.77 -2.50 5.35
CA THR A 252 -1.34 -2.04 6.69
C THR A 252 -1.38 -0.52 6.76
N GLY A 253 -2.30 0.04 7.53
CA GLY A 253 -2.60 1.47 7.62
C GLY A 253 -1.54 2.19 8.45
N GLY A 254 -1.27 1.70 9.66
CA GLY A 254 -0.18 2.19 10.49
C GLY A 254 -0.70 2.74 11.81
N ALA A 255 -0.76 4.06 11.94
CA ALA A 255 -1.46 4.70 13.05
C ALA A 255 -2.35 5.81 12.49
N GLY A 256 -3.32 6.28 13.27
CA GLY A 256 -4.40 7.12 12.74
C GLY A 256 -5.62 6.27 12.40
N ASP A 257 -6.71 6.95 12.02
CA ASP A 257 -8.01 6.29 11.79
C ASP A 257 -8.15 5.87 10.32
N ASP A 258 -7.59 4.72 9.97
CA ASP A 258 -7.42 4.27 8.59
C ASP A 258 -8.70 3.67 7.99
N THR A 259 -8.77 3.68 6.66
CA THR A 259 -9.85 3.04 5.91
C THR A 259 -9.29 2.09 4.86
N TYR A 260 -9.68 0.83 4.98
CA TYR A 260 -9.31 -0.26 4.07
C TYR A 260 -10.47 -0.56 3.13
N ILE A 261 -10.26 -0.49 1.83
CA ILE A 261 -11.22 -0.92 0.80
C ILE A 261 -10.71 -2.26 0.28
N VAL A 262 -11.48 -3.32 0.55
CA VAL A 262 -11.02 -4.71 0.37
C VAL A 262 -11.99 -5.55 -0.45
N ASP A 263 -11.43 -6.53 -1.15
CA ASP A 263 -12.15 -7.69 -1.66
C ASP A 263 -11.99 -8.92 -0.75
N ALA A 264 -12.52 -10.08 -1.17
CA ALA A 264 -12.56 -11.28 -0.34
C ALA A 264 -11.20 -11.99 -0.17
N SER A 265 -10.22 -11.65 -1.00
CA SER A 265 -8.88 -12.25 -1.02
C SER A 265 -7.89 -11.53 -0.12
N ASP A 266 -8.19 -10.29 0.26
CA ASP A 266 -7.27 -9.40 0.94
C ASP A 266 -7.06 -9.74 2.41
N GLN A 267 -5.93 -9.28 2.94
CA GLN A 267 -5.58 -9.35 4.34
C GLN A 267 -5.31 -7.95 4.87
N VAL A 268 -5.92 -7.64 6.01
CA VAL A 268 -5.74 -6.37 6.72
C VAL A 268 -5.00 -6.62 8.02
N PHE A 269 -3.92 -5.88 8.24
CA PHE A 269 -3.09 -5.96 9.44
C PHE A 269 -3.14 -4.63 10.19
N GLU A 270 -3.61 -4.69 11.43
CA GLU A 270 -3.68 -3.53 12.32
C GLU A 270 -3.09 -3.82 13.69
N PHE A 271 -2.51 -2.79 14.31
CA PHE A 271 -1.92 -2.88 15.64
C PHE A 271 -2.86 -2.35 16.72
N PRO A 272 -2.88 -2.97 17.92
CA PRO A 272 -3.70 -2.47 19.02
C PRO A 272 -3.38 -1.02 19.38
N GLY A 273 -4.39 -0.15 19.35
CA GLY A 273 -4.26 1.26 19.71
C GLY A 273 -3.65 2.15 18.62
N ALA A 274 -3.63 1.69 17.36
CA ALA A 274 -3.21 2.45 16.20
C ALA A 274 -4.20 3.57 15.83
N GLY A 275 -5.49 3.37 16.04
CA GLY A 275 -6.53 4.37 15.76
C GLY A 275 -7.91 3.76 15.93
N PHE A 276 -8.89 4.33 15.24
CA PHE A 276 -10.17 3.68 14.96
C PHE A 276 -10.23 3.36 13.46
N ASP A 277 -10.09 2.08 13.14
CA ASP A 277 -9.84 1.62 11.79
C ASP A 277 -11.08 0.96 11.19
N THR A 278 -11.30 1.21 9.90
CA THR A 278 -12.53 0.79 9.21
C THR A 278 -12.22 -0.03 7.97
N VAL A 279 -12.77 -1.23 7.88
CA VAL A 279 -12.83 -2.01 6.64
C VAL A 279 -14.13 -1.68 5.90
N ARG A 280 -14.03 -1.44 4.60
CA ARG A 280 -15.13 -1.30 3.65
C ARG A 280 -15.00 -2.39 2.60
N THR A 281 -16.08 -3.11 2.31
CA THR A 281 -16.03 -4.21 1.34
C THR A 281 -17.30 -4.32 0.53
N SER A 282 -17.16 -4.70 -0.75
CA SER A 282 -18.28 -5.04 -1.62
C SER A 282 -18.49 -6.55 -1.79
N SER A 283 -17.73 -7.35 -1.04
CA SER A 283 -17.79 -8.81 -0.96
C SER A 283 -17.90 -9.29 0.49
N GLY A 284 -18.09 -10.59 0.71
CA GLY A 284 -18.02 -11.12 2.08
C GLY A 284 -16.60 -10.99 2.63
N PHE A 285 -16.47 -10.66 3.91
CA PHE A 285 -15.17 -10.47 4.56
C PHE A 285 -15.19 -10.94 6.01
N THR A 286 -14.05 -11.48 6.46
CA THR A 286 -13.87 -12.01 7.81
C THR A 286 -12.61 -11.40 8.40
N LEU A 287 -12.75 -10.74 9.55
CA LEU A 287 -11.59 -10.23 10.28
C LEU A 287 -10.74 -11.39 10.80
N SER A 288 -9.43 -11.27 10.63
CA SER A 288 -8.50 -12.23 11.23
C SER A 288 -8.49 -12.08 12.74
N ALA A 289 -8.33 -13.20 13.45
CA ALA A 289 -8.12 -13.18 14.89
C ALA A 289 -6.86 -12.36 15.23
N GLY A 290 -6.92 -11.56 16.28
CA GLY A 290 -5.86 -10.65 16.73
C GLY A 290 -5.79 -9.33 15.95
N SER A 291 -6.57 -9.15 14.88
CA SER A 291 -6.65 -7.88 14.17
C SER A 291 -7.39 -6.83 15.01
N SER A 292 -6.88 -5.61 15.02
CA SER A 292 -7.44 -4.47 15.77
C SER A 292 -8.28 -3.57 14.87
N ILE A 293 -9.25 -4.14 14.15
CA ILE A 293 -10.20 -3.38 13.33
C ILE A 293 -11.49 -3.17 14.12
N GLU A 294 -11.88 -1.92 14.33
CA GLU A 294 -13.07 -1.57 15.11
C GLU A 294 -14.35 -1.51 14.27
N ALA A 295 -14.28 -1.34 12.96
CA ALA A 295 -15.46 -1.24 12.11
C ALA A 295 -15.37 -2.00 10.79
N MET A 296 -16.50 -2.61 10.39
CA MET A 296 -16.71 -3.09 9.03
C MET A 296 -18.01 -2.54 8.44
N ILE A 297 -17.94 -2.09 7.18
CA ILE A 297 -19.06 -1.54 6.44
C ILE A 297 -19.19 -2.28 5.10
N ALA A 298 -20.36 -2.88 4.87
CA ALA A 298 -20.73 -3.41 3.57
C ALA A 298 -21.07 -2.26 2.60
N ASP A 299 -20.42 -2.25 1.45
CA ASP A 299 -20.71 -1.36 0.34
C ASP A 299 -21.59 -2.05 -0.71
N GLY A 300 -22.15 -1.24 -1.62
CA GLY A 300 -23.04 -1.74 -2.69
C GLY A 300 -24.40 -2.20 -2.17
N SER A 301 -24.98 -3.21 -2.81
CA SER A 301 -26.32 -3.74 -2.50
C SER A 301 -26.41 -5.26 -2.61
N ALA A 302 -25.27 -5.94 -2.70
CA ALA A 302 -25.23 -7.40 -2.74
C ALA A 302 -25.45 -7.97 -1.33
N SER A 303 -25.98 -9.19 -1.24
CA SER A 303 -26.00 -9.96 0.01
C SER A 303 -24.59 -10.33 0.42
N LEU A 304 -24.10 -9.80 1.54
CA LEU A 304 -22.75 -10.03 2.04
C LEU A 304 -22.74 -10.67 3.42
N ASN A 305 -21.71 -11.48 3.67
CA ASN A 305 -21.41 -12.01 4.99
C ASN A 305 -20.26 -11.19 5.59
N LEU A 306 -20.48 -10.55 6.73
CA LEU A 306 -19.43 -9.88 7.50
C LEU A 306 -19.23 -10.64 8.81
N THR A 307 -17.99 -11.02 9.09
CA THR A 307 -17.62 -11.76 10.31
C THR A 307 -16.56 -10.98 11.09
N GLY A 308 -16.89 -10.56 12.30
CA GLY A 308 -16.00 -9.92 13.26
C GLY A 308 -14.93 -10.87 13.81
N ASN A 309 -14.33 -10.50 14.94
CA ASN A 309 -13.35 -11.32 15.65
C ASN A 309 -13.56 -11.23 17.17
N GLU A 310 -12.53 -11.43 17.98
CA GLU A 310 -12.65 -11.46 19.44
C GLU A 310 -12.75 -10.11 20.16
N ILE A 311 -12.58 -8.98 19.47
CA ILE A 311 -12.69 -7.63 20.07
C ILE A 311 -14.08 -7.02 19.84
N ASP A 312 -14.36 -5.86 20.45
CA ASP A 312 -15.62 -5.13 20.23
C ASP A 312 -15.60 -4.50 18.81
N GLN A 313 -16.50 -4.89 17.90
CA GLN A 313 -16.64 -4.26 16.57
C GLN A 313 -17.99 -3.61 16.29
N SER A 314 -17.99 -2.67 15.35
CA SER A 314 -19.19 -2.15 14.70
C SER A 314 -19.33 -2.71 13.28
N LEU A 315 -20.35 -3.53 13.06
CA LEU A 315 -20.64 -4.16 11.77
C LEU A 315 -21.90 -3.54 11.16
N THR A 316 -21.77 -2.96 9.96
CA THR A 316 -22.90 -2.36 9.22
C THR A 316 -23.09 -3.04 7.88
N GLY A 317 -24.28 -3.62 7.67
CA GLY A 317 -24.74 -4.17 6.41
C GLY A 317 -25.12 -3.11 5.36
N ASN A 318 -25.53 -3.57 4.19
CA ASN A 318 -25.94 -2.74 3.07
C ASN A 318 -27.44 -2.95 2.77
N ALA A 319 -27.90 -2.65 1.55
CA ALA A 319 -29.30 -2.86 1.18
C ALA A 319 -29.65 -4.33 0.78
N GLY A 320 -28.68 -5.24 0.89
CA GLY A 320 -28.78 -6.65 0.52
C GLY A 320 -29.48 -7.48 1.59
N GLN A 321 -29.33 -8.80 1.54
CA GLN A 321 -29.65 -9.67 2.68
C GLN A 321 -28.33 -10.06 3.31
N ASN A 322 -27.95 -9.39 4.39
CA ASN A 322 -26.67 -9.53 5.03
C ASN A 322 -26.70 -10.59 6.13
N LEU A 323 -25.55 -11.22 6.35
CA LEU A 323 -25.29 -12.10 7.48
C LEU A 323 -24.14 -11.50 8.27
N LEU A 324 -24.43 -11.05 9.48
CA LEU A 324 -23.48 -10.38 10.36
C LEU A 324 -23.20 -11.27 11.56
N PHE A 325 -21.92 -11.60 11.78
CA PHE A 325 -21.45 -12.31 12.97
C PHE A 325 -20.51 -11.39 13.75
N GLY A 326 -20.88 -11.04 14.99
CA GLY A 326 -19.99 -10.34 15.92
C GLY A 326 -18.87 -11.24 16.45
N LEU A 327 -19.26 -12.42 16.95
CA LEU A 327 -18.43 -13.48 17.54
C LEU A 327 -18.19 -13.31 19.05
N ASP A 328 -16.98 -13.00 19.51
CA ASP A 328 -16.78 -12.57 20.90
C ASP A 328 -16.81 -11.03 20.92
N GLY A 329 -16.42 -10.38 22.02
CA GLY A 329 -16.50 -8.91 22.11
C GLY A 329 -17.91 -8.41 22.42
N ARG A 330 -18.07 -7.10 22.57
CA ARG A 330 -19.37 -6.42 22.70
C ARG A 330 -19.64 -5.63 21.44
N ASP A 331 -20.41 -6.22 20.56
CA ASP A 331 -20.50 -5.72 19.20
C ASP A 331 -21.71 -4.81 18.98
N VAL A 332 -21.63 -4.01 17.92
CA VAL A 332 -22.73 -3.21 17.40
C VAL A 332 -23.03 -3.65 15.98
N LEU A 333 -24.11 -4.40 15.81
CA LEU A 333 -24.55 -4.92 14.51
C LEU A 333 -25.74 -4.11 13.99
N ASN A 334 -25.65 -3.66 12.74
CA ASN A 334 -26.72 -2.98 12.03
C ASN A 334 -26.94 -3.65 10.67
N GLY A 335 -28.06 -4.36 10.49
CA GLY A 335 -28.39 -5.03 9.23
C GLY A 335 -28.60 -4.03 8.09
N GLY A 336 -29.38 -2.99 8.35
CA GLY A 336 -29.72 -1.97 7.36
C GLY A 336 -31.05 -2.30 6.66
N PRO A 337 -31.25 -1.89 5.40
CA PRO A 337 -32.36 -2.39 4.61
C PRO A 337 -32.07 -3.81 4.13
N GLY A 338 -32.98 -4.75 4.28
CA GLY A 338 -32.66 -6.13 3.94
C GLY A 338 -33.53 -7.12 4.68
N ASN A 339 -33.33 -8.41 4.40
CA ASN A 339 -33.79 -9.43 5.34
C ASN A 339 -32.52 -10.01 5.95
N ASP A 340 -32.08 -9.43 7.05
CA ASP A 340 -30.74 -9.62 7.58
C ASP A 340 -30.72 -10.69 8.67
N ARG A 341 -29.57 -11.29 8.88
CA ARG A 341 -29.31 -12.22 9.99
C ARG A 341 -28.19 -11.67 10.85
N LEU A 342 -28.52 -11.39 12.10
CA LEU A 342 -27.60 -10.83 13.08
C LEU A 342 -27.33 -11.88 14.15
N HIS A 343 -26.06 -12.26 14.26
CA HIS A 343 -25.52 -13.15 15.27
C HIS A 343 -24.56 -12.30 16.12
N GLY A 344 -25.02 -11.81 17.27
CA GLY A 344 -24.17 -11.04 18.18
C GLY A 344 -23.01 -11.89 18.67
N GLY A 345 -23.34 -13.02 19.30
CA GLY A 345 -22.37 -13.99 19.79
C GLY A 345 -22.22 -13.88 21.31
N ALA A 346 -21.00 -13.96 21.81
CA ALA A 346 -20.74 -13.91 23.25
C ALA A 346 -20.82 -12.48 23.79
N LEU A 347 -20.92 -12.35 25.12
CA LEU A 347 -21.05 -11.08 25.83
C LEU A 347 -22.34 -10.33 25.44
N ALA A 348 -22.33 -9.00 25.40
CA ALA A 348 -23.54 -8.18 25.33
C ALA A 348 -23.51 -7.29 24.10
N ASP A 349 -24.29 -7.67 23.09
CA ASP A 349 -24.26 -6.99 21.80
C ASP A 349 -25.40 -6.00 21.67
N THR A 350 -25.25 -5.06 20.75
CA THR A 350 -26.31 -4.14 20.34
C THR A 350 -26.67 -4.41 18.89
N MET A 351 -27.90 -4.86 18.66
CA MET A 351 -28.38 -5.27 17.35
C MET A 351 -29.53 -4.39 16.88
N THR A 352 -29.44 -3.95 15.63
CA THR A 352 -30.48 -3.23 14.88
C THR A 352 -30.72 -3.98 13.59
N GLY A 353 -31.92 -4.53 13.39
CA GLY A 353 -32.26 -5.23 12.15
C GLY A 353 -32.34 -4.25 10.98
N GLY A 354 -33.06 -3.15 11.19
CA GLY A 354 -33.34 -2.13 10.21
C GLY A 354 -34.70 -2.34 9.56
N SER A 355 -34.75 -2.33 8.23
CA SER A 355 -36.01 -2.49 7.50
C SER A 355 -36.04 -3.79 6.72
N GLY A 356 -37.07 -4.58 6.93
CA GLY A 356 -37.34 -5.81 6.19
C GLY A 356 -37.70 -6.89 7.19
N ARG A 357 -37.29 -8.13 6.96
CA ARG A 357 -37.60 -9.27 7.84
C ARG A 357 -36.33 -9.84 8.43
N ASP A 358 -36.00 -9.38 9.62
CA ASP A 358 -34.69 -9.63 10.20
C ASP A 358 -34.72 -10.80 11.18
N ILE A 359 -33.57 -11.43 11.36
CA ILE A 359 -33.35 -12.51 12.30
C ILE A 359 -32.34 -12.05 13.33
N PHE A 360 -32.77 -12.05 14.59
CA PHE A 360 -31.88 -11.92 15.74
C PHE A 360 -31.59 -13.32 16.27
N ALA A 361 -30.38 -13.82 16.02
CA ALA A 361 -29.97 -15.17 16.38
C ALA A 361 -29.34 -15.20 17.78
N PHE A 362 -29.77 -16.17 18.58
CA PHE A 362 -29.18 -16.54 19.85
C PHE A 362 -28.50 -17.90 19.68
N ASP A 363 -27.18 -17.88 19.52
CA ASP A 363 -26.32 -19.03 19.24
C ASP A 363 -25.09 -19.10 20.14
N ALA A 364 -25.03 -18.25 21.17
CA ALA A 364 -24.04 -18.29 22.23
C ALA A 364 -24.71 -18.38 23.60
N ALA A 365 -24.04 -19.07 24.53
CA ALA A 365 -24.53 -19.19 25.89
C ALA A 365 -24.34 -17.89 26.68
N VAL A 366 -25.42 -17.37 27.25
CA VAL A 366 -25.36 -16.22 28.16
C VAL A 366 -24.76 -16.67 29.50
N LYS A 367 -23.52 -16.24 29.77
CA LYS A 367 -22.73 -16.66 30.94
C LYS A 367 -23.03 -15.80 32.17
N SER A 368 -23.47 -14.56 31.98
CA SER A 368 -23.85 -13.63 33.04
C SER A 368 -25.07 -12.80 32.65
N LYS A 369 -25.80 -12.27 33.64
CA LYS A 369 -26.92 -11.33 33.39
C LYS A 369 -26.48 -10.01 32.74
N SER A 370 -25.19 -9.70 32.79
CA SER A 370 -24.57 -8.56 32.10
C SER A 370 -24.41 -8.79 30.60
N ASP A 371 -24.51 -10.05 30.16
CA ASP A 371 -24.22 -10.53 28.81
C ASP A 371 -25.54 -10.67 28.02
N ALA A 372 -26.51 -9.81 28.31
CA ALA A 372 -27.80 -9.82 27.65
C ALA A 372 -27.81 -8.77 26.54
N ASP A 373 -28.18 -9.20 25.35
CA ASP A 373 -28.15 -8.34 24.17
C ASP A 373 -29.15 -7.19 24.25
N ARG A 374 -28.92 -6.18 23.44
CA ARG A 374 -29.78 -5.02 23.27
C ARG A 374 -30.30 -5.00 21.85
N ILE A 375 -31.59 -5.27 21.69
CA ILE A 375 -32.24 -5.25 20.38
C ILE A 375 -33.02 -3.94 20.27
N LEU A 376 -32.68 -3.12 19.28
CA LEU A 376 -33.11 -1.73 19.25
C LEU A 376 -34.48 -1.53 18.60
N ASP A 377 -34.80 -2.28 17.55
CA ASP A 377 -35.88 -1.95 16.62
C ASP A 377 -36.84 -3.10 16.28
N PHE A 378 -36.73 -4.25 16.96
CA PHE A 378 -37.56 -5.43 16.72
C PHE A 378 -39.05 -5.11 16.46
N LYS A 379 -39.59 -5.67 15.40
CA LYS A 379 -40.96 -5.50 14.94
C LYS A 379 -41.60 -6.86 14.64
N SER A 380 -42.47 -7.29 15.56
CA SER A 380 -43.28 -8.51 15.36
C SER A 380 -44.06 -8.48 14.03
N ALA A 381 -44.20 -9.66 13.42
CA ALA A 381 -44.66 -9.92 12.05
C ALA A 381 -43.63 -9.69 10.94
N ASP A 382 -42.62 -8.86 11.16
CA ASP A 382 -41.50 -8.68 10.24
C ASP A 382 -40.30 -9.50 10.71
N ASP A 383 -39.92 -9.35 11.97
CA ASP A 383 -38.69 -9.94 12.53
C ASP A 383 -38.94 -11.22 13.31
N THR A 384 -37.88 -12.01 13.48
CA THR A 384 -37.90 -13.25 14.26
C THR A 384 -36.67 -13.42 15.16
N PHE A 385 -36.85 -14.12 16.27
CA PHE A 385 -35.78 -14.60 17.13
C PHE A 385 -35.49 -16.06 16.81
N TRP A 386 -34.22 -16.38 16.57
CA TRP A 386 -33.77 -17.75 16.29
C TRP A 386 -32.94 -18.27 17.47
N PHE A 387 -33.24 -19.47 17.94
CA PHE A 387 -32.56 -20.10 19.06
C PHE A 387 -31.84 -21.36 18.59
N ASP A 388 -30.52 -21.40 18.73
CA ASP A 388 -29.74 -22.62 18.50
C ASP A 388 -30.01 -23.63 19.62
N ASN A 389 -30.56 -24.80 19.27
CA ASN A 389 -30.87 -25.82 20.27
C ASN A 389 -29.65 -26.56 20.83
N ALA A 390 -28.48 -26.44 20.22
CA ALA A 390 -27.21 -26.91 20.78
C ALA A 390 -26.80 -26.07 21.99
N VAL A 391 -27.14 -24.77 21.99
CA VAL A 391 -26.94 -23.86 23.14
C VAL A 391 -28.12 -23.95 24.11
N PHE A 392 -29.33 -23.77 23.60
CA PHE A 392 -30.55 -23.75 24.39
C PHE A 392 -31.17 -25.15 24.47
N THR A 393 -30.44 -26.10 25.04
CA THR A 393 -30.75 -27.56 25.00
C THR A 393 -32.11 -28.00 25.55
N LYS A 394 -32.87 -27.12 26.22
CA LYS A 394 -34.24 -27.39 26.73
C LYS A 394 -35.33 -26.63 25.96
N ILE A 395 -34.97 -25.84 24.94
CA ILE A 395 -35.89 -25.00 24.16
C ILE A 395 -36.91 -25.83 23.35
N GLY A 396 -36.51 -27.02 22.89
CA GLY A 396 -37.34 -27.90 22.09
C GLY A 396 -36.67 -28.34 20.78
N PRO A 397 -37.39 -29.06 19.91
CA PRO A 397 -36.89 -29.49 18.61
C PRO A 397 -36.81 -28.32 17.61
N ASN A 398 -36.00 -28.48 16.56
CA ASN A 398 -35.91 -27.51 15.46
C ASN A 398 -37.30 -27.29 14.84
N GLY A 399 -37.61 -26.06 14.46
CA GLY A 399 -38.93 -25.66 13.98
C GLY A 399 -39.50 -24.48 14.76
N ARG A 400 -40.82 -24.29 14.69
CA ARG A 400 -41.49 -23.25 15.48
C ARG A 400 -41.44 -23.61 16.97
N LEU A 401 -41.25 -22.59 17.82
CA LEU A 401 -41.35 -22.78 19.26
C LEU A 401 -42.73 -23.36 19.61
N LYS A 402 -42.75 -24.33 20.55
CA LYS A 402 -44.00 -24.95 20.97
C LYS A 402 -44.90 -23.92 21.68
N ALA A 403 -46.21 -24.05 21.49
CA ALA A 403 -47.16 -23.06 21.98
C ALA A 403 -47.20 -22.94 23.52
N ASP A 404 -46.89 -24.03 24.23
CA ASP A 404 -46.78 -24.10 25.69
C ASP A 404 -45.38 -23.73 26.21
N ALA A 405 -44.45 -23.33 25.33
CA ALA A 405 -43.09 -22.95 25.72
C ALA A 405 -42.87 -21.42 25.77
N PHE A 406 -43.87 -20.62 25.43
CA PHE A 406 -43.77 -19.15 25.45
C PHE A 406 -44.75 -18.51 26.43
N HIS A 407 -44.22 -17.65 27.31
CA HIS A 407 -45.00 -16.90 28.28
C HIS A 407 -44.79 -15.38 28.19
N LEU A 408 -45.88 -14.64 28.27
CA LEU A 408 -45.88 -13.18 28.45
C LEU A 408 -46.01 -12.85 29.94
N GLY A 409 -44.90 -12.44 30.57
CA GLY A 409 -44.87 -12.20 32.00
C GLY A 409 -43.47 -11.91 32.52
N LYS A 410 -43.34 -11.84 33.85
CA LYS A 410 -42.05 -11.61 34.52
C LYS A 410 -41.27 -12.90 34.76
N HIS A 411 -41.99 -14.01 34.90
CA HIS A 411 -41.49 -15.34 35.22
C HIS A 411 -42.29 -16.39 34.47
N ALA A 412 -41.76 -17.62 34.37
CA ALA A 412 -42.52 -18.75 33.87
C ALA A 412 -43.82 -18.94 34.67
N ALA A 413 -44.91 -19.23 33.99
CA ALA A 413 -46.21 -19.56 34.58
C ALA A 413 -46.35 -21.06 34.83
N ASP A 414 -45.75 -21.90 34.00
CA ASP A 414 -45.71 -23.34 34.19
C ASP A 414 -44.40 -23.97 33.70
N ARG A 415 -44.19 -25.24 34.07
CA ARG A 415 -42.97 -26.01 33.79
C ARG A 415 -42.66 -26.22 32.31
N GLN A 416 -43.55 -25.86 31.39
CA GLN A 416 -43.33 -25.97 29.96
C GLN A 416 -42.75 -24.68 29.38
N ASP A 417 -42.95 -23.54 30.02
CA ASP A 417 -42.40 -22.26 29.60
C ASP A 417 -40.87 -22.32 29.50
N ARG A 418 -40.33 -21.90 28.35
CA ARG A 418 -38.89 -21.81 28.08
C ARG A 418 -38.46 -20.41 27.71
N VAL A 419 -39.34 -19.65 27.05
CA VAL A 419 -39.10 -18.27 26.65
C VAL A 419 -40.11 -17.39 27.35
N ILE A 420 -39.61 -16.39 28.07
CA ILE A 420 -40.44 -15.45 28.84
C ILE A 420 -40.15 -14.04 28.36
N TYR A 421 -41.19 -13.26 28.06
CA TYR A 421 -41.05 -11.86 27.68
C TYR A 421 -41.80 -10.93 28.65
N ASP A 422 -41.04 -10.07 29.34
CA ASP A 422 -41.57 -9.02 30.19
C ASP A 422 -41.69 -7.70 29.42
N LYS A 423 -42.86 -7.45 28.85
CA LYS A 423 -43.15 -6.23 28.07
C LYS A 423 -42.93 -4.93 28.87
N ALA A 424 -43.04 -4.93 30.19
CA ALA A 424 -42.86 -3.70 30.98
C ALA A 424 -41.40 -3.23 30.94
N THR A 425 -40.47 -4.18 30.96
CA THR A 425 -39.03 -3.92 30.93
C THR A 425 -38.41 -4.10 29.54
N GLY A 426 -39.08 -4.81 28.63
CA GLY A 426 -38.53 -5.25 27.34
C GLY A 426 -37.62 -6.48 27.47
N SER A 427 -37.52 -7.09 28.65
CA SER A 427 -36.57 -8.19 28.88
C SER A 427 -37.10 -9.51 28.31
N LEU A 428 -36.27 -10.19 27.54
CA LEU A 428 -36.47 -11.56 27.06
C LEU A 428 -35.61 -12.50 27.90
N TYR A 429 -36.19 -13.61 28.33
CA TYR A 429 -35.53 -14.60 29.18
C TYR A 429 -35.65 -16.00 28.60
N TYR A 430 -34.62 -16.80 28.84
CA TYR A 430 -34.64 -18.24 28.69
C TYR A 430 -34.71 -18.91 30.08
N ASP A 431 -35.65 -19.83 30.25
CA ASP A 431 -35.84 -20.63 31.46
C ASP A 431 -35.72 -22.12 31.12
N PRO A 432 -34.58 -22.77 31.39
CA PRO A 432 -34.36 -24.16 31.01
C PRO A 432 -35.21 -25.18 31.79
N ASP A 433 -35.69 -24.83 32.99
CA ASP A 433 -36.54 -25.73 33.79
C ASP A 433 -38.02 -25.34 33.79
N GLY A 434 -38.33 -24.10 33.43
CA GLY A 434 -39.68 -23.55 33.32
C GLY A 434 -40.38 -23.39 34.66
N THR A 435 -39.71 -23.53 35.79
CA THR A 435 -40.33 -23.43 37.11
C THR A 435 -39.76 -22.24 37.87
N GLY A 436 -40.63 -21.33 38.31
CA GLY A 436 -40.30 -20.07 38.97
C GLY A 436 -39.52 -20.17 40.30
N SER A 437 -38.28 -20.66 40.27
CA SER A 437 -37.30 -20.60 41.34
C SER A 437 -35.84 -20.82 40.87
N ALA A 438 -35.58 -21.40 39.69
CA ALA A 438 -34.29 -21.23 39.04
C ALA A 438 -34.21 -19.85 38.40
N ALA A 439 -33.01 -19.27 38.35
CA ALA A 439 -32.83 -17.96 37.75
C ALA A 439 -32.93 -18.09 36.23
N GLN A 440 -34.13 -17.91 35.67
CA GLN A 440 -34.31 -17.58 34.26
C GLN A 440 -33.19 -16.62 33.83
N VAL A 441 -32.55 -16.91 32.72
CA VAL A 441 -31.41 -16.15 32.24
C VAL A 441 -31.95 -15.08 31.32
N LYS A 442 -31.63 -13.81 31.60
CA LYS A 442 -31.97 -12.73 30.67
C LYS A 442 -31.05 -12.86 29.48
N ILE A 443 -31.62 -12.98 28.30
CA ILE A 443 -30.86 -13.15 27.06
C ILE A 443 -30.86 -11.90 26.20
N ALA A 444 -31.91 -11.08 26.29
CA ALA A 444 -31.97 -9.82 25.57
C ALA A 444 -32.86 -8.79 26.26
N VAL A 445 -32.72 -7.54 25.83
CA VAL A 445 -33.60 -6.42 26.12
C VAL A 445 -34.01 -5.77 24.80
N LEU A 446 -35.31 -5.84 24.50
CA LEU A 446 -35.92 -5.06 23.43
C LEU A 446 -36.10 -3.62 23.91
N THR A 447 -35.26 -2.71 23.42
CA THR A 447 -35.24 -1.31 23.88
C THR A 447 -36.53 -0.59 23.52
N ASN A 448 -37.14 -0.92 22.37
CA ASN A 448 -38.43 -0.38 21.94
C ASN A 448 -39.64 -1.01 22.64
N LYS A 449 -39.45 -2.04 23.48
CA LYS A 449 -40.51 -2.79 24.18
C LYS A 449 -41.65 -3.24 23.26
N ALA A 450 -41.30 -3.65 22.04
CA ALA A 450 -42.26 -4.08 21.04
C ALA A 450 -43.17 -5.20 21.53
N LYS A 451 -44.31 -5.36 20.85
CA LYS A 451 -45.13 -6.57 21.03
C LYS A 451 -44.32 -7.75 20.51
N VAL A 452 -44.39 -8.88 21.23
CA VAL A 452 -43.81 -10.15 20.82
C VAL A 452 -44.90 -11.22 20.85
N ALA A 453 -44.92 -12.10 19.87
CA ALA A 453 -45.86 -13.20 19.72
C ALA A 453 -45.13 -14.54 19.55
N LEU A 454 -45.83 -15.65 19.82
CA LEU A 454 -45.28 -17.00 19.63
C LEU A 454 -44.73 -17.22 18.20
N SER A 455 -45.36 -16.61 17.21
CA SER A 455 -44.94 -16.68 15.80
C SER A 455 -43.55 -16.10 15.53
N ASP A 456 -43.03 -15.29 16.44
CA ASP A 456 -41.76 -14.60 16.27
C ASP A 456 -40.57 -15.51 16.63
N PHE A 457 -40.82 -16.71 17.18
CA PHE A 457 -39.77 -17.60 17.66
C PHE A 457 -39.54 -18.82 16.75
N HIS A 458 -38.27 -19.06 16.44
CA HIS A 458 -37.79 -20.23 15.73
C HIS A 458 -36.68 -20.92 16.52
N VAL A 459 -36.65 -22.25 16.46
CA VAL A 459 -35.59 -23.09 17.01
C VAL A 459 -34.85 -23.70 15.82
N VAL A 460 -33.53 -23.56 15.80
CA VAL A 460 -32.67 -24.08 14.73
C VAL A 460 -31.74 -25.18 15.20
#